data_AF-A0A0P7BHQ9-F1
#
_entry.id   AF-A0A0P7BHQ9-F1
#
_cell.length_a   1.000
_cell.length_b   1.000
_cell.length_c   1.000
_cell.angle_alpha   90.00
_cell.angle_beta   90.00
_cell.angle_gamma   90.00
#
_symmetry.space_group_name_H-M   'P 1'
#
loop_
_entity.id
_entity.type
_entity.pdbx_description
1 polymer ?
#
loop_
_entity_poly.entity_id
_entity_poly.type
_entity_poly.pdbx_seq_one_letter_code
_entity_poly.pdbx_strand_id
1 'polypeptide(L)'
;MIFFFVVTALAAFTMPLTSTAQDLEPVHDHNRFHQAGRLDSETRYLITLSGDSFSKTGFKYSKIGVGALEDNPSEHNPLGNPALPGKTSSGGRNWVGYFVTEFNTTLTLSYNFASSGATVSVKAVPPRLKMYPTLVDQVGWFNETLVNRPDHVRWTADNSLVGIWIGVNDMVRMLMFNDIAKTLDVLMNEYFGQVQILYNAGLRQFRLLSAPRLRTPLALDLTPKFRTSTNATNCNLFIQVVERFNSLMQYHLILFRQRNPDADISIINTERIFSWAVRNPQALGAKDDECRNRDGVSCVGLPADEKMLQLTARSFGGITFTRLLKLKDWSHKRWQSRHGGEGSDDDVLIFTEF
;
A
#
# COMPACT_ATOMS: atom_id res chain seq x y z
N MET A 1 -77.02 14.42 -14.64
CA MET A 1 -75.93 14.55 -13.64
C MET A 1 -74.63 14.65 -14.43
N ILE A 2 -74.30 15.80 -15.02
CA ILE A 2 -73.70 17.03 -14.44
C ILE A 2 -72.20 16.87 -14.15
N PHE A 3 -71.44 17.31 -15.16
CA PHE A 3 -70.13 18.00 -15.17
C PHE A 3 -69.59 18.53 -13.84
N PHE A 4 -68.26 18.53 -13.68
CA PHE A 4 -67.51 19.77 -13.45
C PHE A 4 -66.05 19.68 -13.93
N PHE A 5 -65.72 20.61 -14.82
CA PHE A 5 -64.37 21.02 -15.23
C PHE A 5 -63.68 21.76 -14.08
N VAL A 6 -62.35 21.65 -13.97
CA VAL A 6 -61.51 22.83 -13.65
C VAL A 6 -60.24 22.78 -14.50
N VAL A 7 -60.13 23.83 -15.31
CA VAL A 7 -59.01 24.26 -16.14
C VAL A 7 -58.23 25.33 -15.35
N THR A 8 -57.05 25.72 -15.87
CA THR A 8 -56.22 26.91 -15.59
C THR A 8 -55.10 26.69 -14.54
N ALA A 9 -53.87 27.19 -14.70
CA ALA A 9 -53.31 28.14 -15.66
C ALA A 9 -51.81 27.88 -15.90
N LEU A 10 -51.38 27.98 -17.16
CA LEU A 10 -50.00 28.38 -17.49
C LEU A 10 -49.85 29.86 -17.10
N ALA A 11 -48.81 30.19 -16.34
CA ALA A 11 -48.29 31.54 -16.24
C ALA A 11 -46.87 31.56 -16.82
N ALA A 12 -46.76 32.11 -18.03
CA ALA A 12 -45.49 32.55 -18.59
C ALA A 12 -45.03 33.79 -17.82
N PHE A 13 -43.82 33.75 -17.26
CA PHE A 13 -43.10 34.94 -16.83
C PHE A 13 -41.89 35.13 -17.74
N THR A 14 -42.06 36.01 -18.71
CA THR A 14 -40.98 36.65 -19.46
C THR A 14 -40.56 37.92 -18.72
N MET A 15 -39.24 38.14 -18.53
CA MET A 15 -38.52 39.44 -18.53
C MET A 15 -37.09 39.25 -17.93
N PRO A 16 -36.13 40.16 -18.15
CA PRO A 16 -35.41 40.39 -19.40
C PRO A 16 -33.89 40.18 -19.21
N LEU A 17 -33.18 39.94 -20.30
CA LEU A 17 -31.71 39.98 -20.35
C LEU A 17 -31.24 41.43 -20.44
N THR A 18 -30.69 42.00 -19.36
CA THR A 18 -29.71 43.09 -19.40
C THR A 18 -29.07 43.37 -18.02
N SER A 19 -27.78 43.09 -17.88
CA SER A 19 -26.77 44.02 -17.33
C SER A 19 -25.37 43.44 -17.61
N THR A 20 -24.71 43.93 -18.66
CA THR A 20 -23.50 44.77 -18.58
C THR A 20 -22.42 44.21 -17.66
N ALA A 21 -21.49 43.46 -18.26
CA ALA A 21 -20.13 43.31 -17.77
C ALA A 21 -19.50 44.71 -17.72
N GLN A 22 -19.10 45.13 -16.52
CA GLN A 22 -18.22 46.27 -16.32
C GLN A 22 -16.93 45.75 -15.70
N ASP A 23 -15.86 45.96 -16.46
CA ASP A 23 -14.47 45.85 -16.06
C ASP A 23 -14.21 46.62 -14.76
N LEU A 24 -13.63 45.93 -13.78
CA LEU A 24 -12.90 46.52 -12.66
C LEU A 24 -11.58 45.75 -12.48
N GLU A 25 -10.56 46.18 -13.19
CA GLU A 25 -9.18 46.20 -12.67
C GLU A 25 -9.02 47.40 -11.71
N PRO A 26 -7.92 47.57 -10.93
CA PRO A 26 -6.95 46.65 -10.31
C PRO A 26 -6.67 47.02 -8.82
N VAL A 27 -6.03 46.15 -8.03
CA VAL A 27 -5.23 46.61 -6.87
C VAL A 27 -3.97 45.76 -6.72
N HIS A 28 -2.83 46.35 -7.10
CA HIS A 28 -1.54 45.99 -6.53
C HIS A 28 -1.54 46.39 -5.05
N ASP A 29 -1.47 45.40 -4.16
CA ASP A 29 -0.92 45.61 -2.82
C ASP A 29 0.39 44.83 -2.68
N HIS A 30 1.42 45.59 -2.31
CA HIS A 30 2.77 45.14 -2.09
C HIS A 30 2.90 44.55 -0.69
N ASN A 31 3.79 43.57 -0.54
CA ASN A 31 4.49 43.26 0.71
C ASN A 31 3.63 42.80 1.91
N ARG A 32 3.23 41.52 1.91
CA ARG A 32 3.23 40.71 3.15
C ARG A 32 3.42 39.24 2.81
N PHE A 33 4.66 38.78 2.71
CA PHE A 33 5.14 37.48 3.20
C PHE A 33 6.67 37.50 3.15
N HIS A 34 7.29 38.21 4.09
CA HIS A 34 8.66 37.86 4.43
C HIS A 34 8.64 36.50 5.15
N GLN A 35 9.37 35.55 4.56
CA GLN A 35 9.85 34.31 5.17
C GLN A 35 8.79 33.27 5.57
N ALA A 36 8.06 32.73 4.59
CA ALA A 36 7.85 31.29 4.57
C ALA A 36 8.96 30.73 3.67
N GLY A 37 9.85 29.91 4.24
CA GLY A 37 10.85 29.19 3.46
C GLY A 37 10.16 28.52 2.28
N ARG A 38 10.78 28.65 1.11
CA ARG A 38 10.54 27.86 -0.11
C ARG A 38 9.83 26.56 0.26
N LEU A 39 8.56 26.41 -0.12
CA LEU A 39 7.86 25.13 -0.08
C LEU A 39 8.73 24.17 -0.90
N ASP A 40 9.51 23.35 -0.20
CA ASP A 40 10.28 22.28 -0.82
C ASP A 40 9.31 21.42 -1.63
N SER A 41 9.76 20.97 -2.80
CA SER A 41 9.08 19.96 -3.62
C SER A 41 8.44 18.91 -2.70
N GLU A 42 7.11 18.82 -2.71
CA GLU A 42 6.29 18.33 -1.61
C GLU A 42 6.76 16.99 -1.03
N THR A 43 7.22 17.02 0.22
CA THR A 43 7.53 15.81 0.99
C THR A 43 6.27 14.96 1.13
N ARG A 44 6.38 13.67 0.80
CA ARG A 44 5.31 12.69 0.91
C ARG A 44 5.54 11.75 2.09
N TYR A 45 4.45 11.23 2.66
CA TYR A 45 4.46 10.35 3.81
C TYR A 45 3.88 8.99 3.45
N LEU A 46 4.71 7.94 3.49
CA LEU A 46 4.25 6.57 3.32
C LEU A 46 3.99 5.94 4.69
N ILE A 47 2.73 5.66 5.00
CA ILE A 47 2.32 4.91 6.19
C ILE A 47 2.15 3.46 5.78
N THR A 48 2.97 2.56 6.30
CA THR A 48 2.89 1.13 5.94
C THR A 48 2.41 0.30 7.12
N LEU A 49 1.36 -0.50 6.89
CA LEU A 49 0.87 -1.51 7.82
C LEU A 49 0.96 -2.88 7.15
N SER A 50 1.55 -3.86 7.82
CA SER A 50 1.74 -5.18 7.21
C SER A 50 1.97 -6.26 8.24
N GLY A 51 1.52 -7.47 7.92
CA GLY A 51 1.69 -8.63 8.79
C GLY A 51 2.81 -9.58 8.39
N ASP A 52 3.40 -9.37 7.24
CA ASP A 52 4.41 -10.28 6.73
C ASP A 52 5.82 -9.72 6.84
N SER A 53 6.77 -10.58 6.56
CA SER A 53 8.17 -10.20 6.48
C SER A 53 8.52 -9.42 5.22
N PHE A 54 7.60 -9.24 4.27
CA PHE A 54 7.86 -8.51 3.02
C PHE A 54 8.01 -7.02 3.27
N SER A 55 7.32 -6.48 4.28
CA SER A 55 7.28 -5.03 4.50
C SER A 55 8.12 -4.56 5.70
N LYS A 56 8.43 -5.43 6.66
CA LYS A 56 9.16 -5.06 7.88
C LYS A 56 10.56 -4.48 7.58
N THR A 57 10.85 -3.31 8.15
CA THR A 57 12.19 -2.69 8.19
C THR A 57 12.80 -2.65 9.60
N GLY A 58 12.06 -3.05 10.64
CA GLY A 58 12.52 -2.97 12.03
C GLY A 58 12.30 -1.61 12.70
N PHE A 59 11.45 -0.78 12.10
CA PHE A 59 11.02 0.50 12.63
C PHE A 59 10.35 0.37 13.99
N LYS A 60 10.68 1.31 14.88
CA LYS A 60 10.20 1.37 16.26
C LYS A 60 9.41 2.66 16.44
N TYR A 61 8.09 2.54 16.38
CA TYR A 61 7.17 3.66 16.55
C TYR A 61 7.37 4.42 17.88
N SER A 62 7.81 3.73 18.94
CA SER A 62 8.11 4.33 20.24
C SER A 62 9.28 5.32 20.25
N LYS A 63 10.04 5.41 19.16
CA LYS A 63 11.11 6.40 18.97
C LYS A 63 10.64 7.68 18.28
N ILE A 64 9.40 7.73 17.78
CA ILE A 64 8.87 8.93 17.13
C ILE A 64 8.76 10.07 18.17
N GLY A 65 9.28 11.25 17.84
CA GLY A 65 9.00 12.50 18.55
C GLY A 65 9.69 12.75 19.91
N VAL A 66 10.43 11.80 20.48
CA VAL A 66 11.07 11.98 21.81
C VAL A 66 12.52 12.45 21.67
N GLY A 67 12.77 13.76 21.50
CA GLY A 67 14.14 14.33 21.51
C GLY A 67 15.11 13.77 20.46
N ALA A 68 14.61 12.91 19.57
CA ALA A 68 15.33 12.10 18.61
C ALA A 68 14.77 12.37 17.22
N LEU A 69 14.77 13.65 16.79
CA LEU A 69 14.48 14.00 15.40
C LEU A 69 15.35 13.17 14.43
N GLU A 70 16.53 12.75 14.88
CA GLU A 70 17.44 11.83 14.19
C GLU A 70 16.86 10.42 13.96
N ASP A 71 15.93 9.95 14.81
CA ASP A 71 15.25 8.66 14.65
C ASP A 71 14.01 8.75 13.73
N ASN A 72 13.54 9.97 13.42
CA ASN A 72 12.43 10.14 12.49
C ASN A 72 12.89 9.96 11.04
N PRO A 73 12.01 9.49 10.14
CA PRO A 73 12.23 9.55 8.71
C PRO A 73 12.68 10.95 8.26
N SER A 74 13.74 11.00 7.46
CA SER A 74 14.30 12.24 6.91
C SER A 74 14.86 11.99 5.50
N GLU A 75 15.27 13.05 4.80
CA GLU A 75 15.93 12.93 3.50
C GLU A 75 17.19 12.05 3.54
N HIS A 76 17.98 12.16 4.62
CA HIS A 76 19.22 11.38 4.80
C HIS A 76 18.95 9.93 5.19
N ASN A 77 17.81 9.67 5.84
CA ASN A 77 17.36 8.31 6.15
C ASN A 77 15.83 8.22 6.03
N PRO A 78 15.31 7.92 4.82
CA PRO A 78 13.86 7.86 4.57
C PRO A 78 13.10 6.81 5.40
N LEU A 79 13.80 5.85 6.03
CA LEU A 79 13.21 4.89 6.97
C LEU A 79 13.22 5.37 8.43
N GLY A 80 14.01 6.41 8.77
CA GLY A 80 14.17 6.97 10.11
C GLY A 80 14.95 6.08 11.06
N ASN A 81 14.31 5.05 11.59
CA ASN A 81 14.95 4.07 12.44
C ASN A 81 14.53 2.67 12.00
N PRO A 82 15.44 1.71 11.78
CA PRO A 82 16.90 1.86 11.65
C PRO A 82 17.34 2.56 10.34
N ALA A 83 18.66 2.69 10.14
CA ALA A 83 19.24 3.08 8.86
C ALA A 83 18.89 2.10 7.72
N LEU A 84 18.85 2.60 6.48
CA LEU A 84 18.75 1.79 5.26
C LEU A 84 19.84 0.70 5.21
N PRO A 85 19.52 -0.53 4.76
CA PRO A 85 18.25 -1.01 4.18
C PRO A 85 17.19 -1.40 5.22
N GLY A 86 17.51 -1.29 6.50
CA GLY A 86 16.72 -1.75 7.62
C GLY A 86 16.93 -3.22 7.97
N LYS A 87 16.19 -3.70 8.98
CA LYS A 87 16.18 -5.09 9.44
C LYS A 87 15.09 -5.87 8.72
N THR A 88 15.35 -6.17 7.45
CA THR A 88 14.43 -6.88 6.55
C THR A 88 14.64 -8.39 6.63
N SER A 89 13.75 -9.14 5.97
CA SER A 89 13.95 -10.57 5.72
C SER A 89 14.51 -10.86 4.32
N SER A 90 14.68 -9.85 3.46
CA SER A 90 15.05 -10.01 2.04
C SER A 90 16.55 -10.02 1.77
N GLY A 91 17.41 -10.07 2.79
CA GLY A 91 18.86 -9.97 2.61
C GLY A 91 19.38 -8.57 2.23
N GLY A 92 18.48 -7.63 1.91
CA GLY A 92 18.76 -6.26 1.49
C GLY A 92 17.55 -5.34 1.68
N ARG A 93 17.31 -4.40 0.76
CA ARG A 93 16.09 -3.58 0.80
C ARG A 93 14.86 -4.44 0.54
N ASN A 94 13.74 -4.05 1.13
CA ASN A 94 12.43 -4.59 0.77
C ASN A 94 11.66 -3.59 -0.10
N TRP A 95 10.40 -3.90 -0.43
CA TRP A 95 9.62 -3.05 -1.35
C TRP A 95 9.41 -1.63 -0.79
N VAL A 96 9.28 -1.47 0.53
CA VAL A 96 9.17 -0.17 1.19
C VAL A 96 10.46 0.62 1.00
N GLY A 97 11.61 -0.01 1.28
CA GLY A 97 12.93 0.59 1.07
C GLY A 97 13.13 1.04 -0.37
N TYR A 98 12.85 0.17 -1.34
CA TYR A 98 12.93 0.51 -2.76
C TYR A 98 12.02 1.65 -3.17
N PHE A 99 10.78 1.67 -2.67
CA PHE A 99 9.84 2.73 -2.98
C PHE A 99 10.33 4.09 -2.47
N VAL A 100 10.84 4.17 -1.24
CA VAL A 100 11.29 5.44 -0.65
C VAL A 100 12.69 5.89 -1.04
N THR A 101 13.47 5.07 -1.76
CA THR A 101 14.81 5.47 -2.24
C THR A 101 14.98 5.51 -3.75
N GLU A 102 14.25 4.69 -4.52
CA GLU A 102 14.52 4.49 -5.95
C GLU A 102 13.30 4.68 -6.85
N PHE A 103 12.10 4.34 -6.36
CA PHE A 103 10.89 4.35 -7.18
C PHE A 103 9.87 5.42 -6.78
N ASN A 104 10.33 6.47 -6.09
CA ASN A 104 9.56 7.70 -5.86
C ASN A 104 10.05 8.81 -6.81
N THR A 105 9.20 9.81 -7.00
CA THR A 105 9.51 11.03 -7.77
C THR A 105 9.78 12.24 -6.88
N THR A 106 9.39 12.17 -5.61
CA THR A 106 9.62 13.20 -4.60
C THR A 106 10.03 12.54 -3.29
N LEU A 107 10.70 13.31 -2.42
CA LEU A 107 11.11 12.84 -1.10
C LEU A 107 9.93 12.18 -0.39
N THR A 108 10.07 10.88 -0.12
CA THR A 108 9.03 10.09 0.53
C THR A 108 9.57 9.52 1.84
N LEU A 109 8.92 9.87 2.94
CA LEU A 109 9.30 9.49 4.30
C LEU A 109 8.44 8.31 4.77
N SER A 110 9.08 7.21 5.18
CA SER A 110 8.39 5.97 5.55
C SER A 110 8.15 5.86 7.05
N TYR A 111 6.88 5.80 7.45
CA TYR A 111 6.43 5.40 8.78
C TYR A 111 5.90 3.98 8.71
N ASN A 112 6.79 3.02 9.01
CA ASN A 112 6.54 1.62 8.75
C ASN A 112 6.18 0.83 10.01
N PHE A 113 4.89 0.66 10.26
CA PHE A 113 4.37 -0.11 11.39
C PHE A 113 4.38 -1.63 11.15
N ALA A 114 4.88 -2.09 10.00
CA ALA A 114 4.90 -3.50 9.63
C ALA A 114 5.67 -4.38 10.64
N SER A 115 5.06 -5.51 10.99
CA SER A 115 5.70 -6.53 11.82
C SER A 115 5.54 -7.90 11.22
N SER A 116 6.62 -8.68 11.22
CA SER A 116 6.60 -10.07 10.77
C SER A 116 5.70 -10.92 11.67
N GLY A 117 4.89 -11.77 11.05
CA GLY A 117 4.02 -12.71 11.76
C GLY A 117 2.70 -12.11 12.25
N ALA A 118 2.42 -10.84 11.93
CA ALA A 118 1.16 -10.21 12.29
C ALA A 118 -0.01 -10.84 11.52
N THR A 119 -1.15 -10.91 12.20
CA THR A 119 -2.46 -11.25 11.61
C THR A 119 -3.35 -10.01 11.60
N VAL A 120 -4.50 -10.04 10.93
CA VAL A 120 -5.39 -8.87 10.88
C VAL A 120 -5.94 -8.54 12.26
N SER A 121 -6.51 -9.53 12.96
CA SER A 121 -7.15 -9.31 14.26
C SER A 121 -7.19 -10.60 15.07
N VAL A 122 -6.94 -10.48 16.37
CA VAL A 122 -7.06 -11.58 17.33
C VAL A 122 -8.47 -12.15 17.41
N LYS A 123 -9.50 -11.37 17.04
CA LYS A 123 -10.91 -11.81 17.05
C LYS A 123 -11.21 -12.84 15.97
N ALA A 124 -10.54 -12.76 14.83
CA ALA A 124 -10.72 -13.68 13.72
C ALA A 124 -9.63 -14.77 13.75
N VAL A 125 -8.36 -14.34 13.67
CA VAL A 125 -7.21 -15.24 13.63
C VAL A 125 -6.13 -14.68 14.56
N PRO A 126 -5.95 -15.23 15.78
CA PRO A 126 -4.88 -14.81 16.68
C PRO A 126 -3.52 -15.12 16.06
N PRO A 127 -2.48 -14.28 16.24
CA PRO A 127 -1.13 -14.55 15.76
C PRO A 127 -0.53 -15.87 16.28
N ARG A 128 0.59 -16.31 15.68
CA ARG A 128 1.27 -17.55 16.13
C ARG A 128 1.74 -17.49 17.58
N LEU A 129 2.30 -16.35 17.97
CA LEU A 129 2.74 -16.06 19.32
C LEU A 129 2.02 -14.79 19.77
N LYS A 130 1.57 -14.73 21.03
CA LYS A 130 0.84 -13.57 21.58
C LYS A 130 1.63 -12.26 21.50
N MET A 131 2.96 -12.33 21.43
CA MET A 131 3.82 -11.17 21.31
C MET A 131 3.83 -10.55 19.90
N TYR A 132 3.33 -11.25 18.88
CA TYR A 132 3.22 -10.67 17.56
C TYR A 132 2.01 -9.75 17.51
N PRO A 133 2.16 -8.52 17.01
CA PRO A 133 1.05 -7.58 16.89
C PRO A 133 0.06 -8.04 15.82
N THR A 134 -1.04 -7.32 15.69
CA THR A 134 -2.04 -7.45 14.63
C THR A 134 -2.15 -6.16 13.80
N LEU A 135 -2.96 -6.14 12.74
CA LEU A 135 -3.31 -4.89 12.05
C LEU A 135 -3.95 -3.89 13.02
N VAL A 136 -4.80 -4.39 13.92
CA VAL A 136 -5.45 -3.58 14.96
C VAL A 136 -4.40 -2.87 15.83
N ASP A 137 -3.38 -3.59 16.27
CA ASP A 137 -2.29 -2.99 17.06
C ASP A 137 -1.49 -1.97 16.26
N GLN A 138 -1.22 -2.25 14.97
CA GLN A 138 -0.49 -1.33 14.09
C GLN A 138 -1.26 -0.03 13.82
N VAL A 139 -2.58 -0.10 13.64
CA VAL A 139 -3.44 1.11 13.58
C VAL A 139 -3.47 1.82 14.92
N GLY A 140 -3.45 1.07 16.04
CA GLY A 140 -3.28 1.63 17.37
C GLY A 140 -2.00 2.48 17.48
N TRP A 141 -0.86 1.96 17.01
CA TRP A 141 0.41 2.71 17.02
C TRP A 141 0.39 3.93 16.12
N PHE A 142 -0.26 3.86 14.96
CA PHE A 142 -0.52 5.04 14.13
C PHE A 142 -1.34 6.08 14.91
N ASN A 143 -2.38 5.64 15.62
CA ASN A 143 -3.21 6.52 16.44
C ASN A 143 -2.45 7.15 17.62
N GLU A 144 -1.52 6.42 18.22
CA GLU A 144 -0.70 6.95 19.31
C GLU A 144 0.33 7.99 18.84
N THR A 145 0.76 7.91 17.57
CA THR A 145 1.96 8.64 17.11
C THR A 145 1.68 9.68 16.04
N LEU A 146 0.87 9.36 15.03
CA LEU A 146 0.73 10.17 13.82
C LEU A 146 -0.64 10.80 13.65
N VAL A 147 -1.71 10.28 14.27
CA VAL A 147 -3.10 10.74 14.01
C VAL A 147 -3.28 12.25 14.19
N ASN A 148 -2.59 12.85 15.15
CA ASN A 148 -2.67 14.27 15.48
C ASN A 148 -1.74 15.16 14.64
N ARG A 149 -1.05 14.59 13.62
CA ARG A 149 -0.17 15.31 12.68
C ARG A 149 0.86 16.17 13.43
N PRO A 150 1.73 15.57 14.26
CA PRO A 150 2.69 16.33 15.04
C PRO A 150 3.60 17.17 14.12
N ASP A 151 4.18 18.26 14.62
CA ASP A 151 4.90 19.24 13.79
C ASP A 151 6.03 18.67 12.92
N HIS A 152 6.61 17.54 13.35
CA HIS A 152 7.68 16.83 12.63
C HIS A 152 7.16 15.82 11.60
N VAL A 153 5.84 15.58 11.53
CA VAL A 153 5.15 14.73 10.54
C VAL A 153 3.87 15.43 10.06
N ARG A 154 4.02 16.35 9.10
CA ARG A 154 2.93 17.18 8.58
C ARG A 154 2.21 16.51 7.42
N TRP A 155 1.68 15.33 7.67
CA TRP A 155 0.90 14.63 6.66
C TRP A 155 -0.51 15.23 6.52
N THR A 156 -1.03 15.22 5.30
CA THR A 156 -2.36 15.67 4.87
C THR A 156 -3.01 14.58 4.03
N ALA A 157 -4.26 14.77 3.60
CA ALA A 157 -4.91 13.84 2.68
C ALA A 157 -4.14 13.67 1.36
N ASP A 158 -3.49 14.74 0.89
CA ASP A 158 -2.89 14.82 -0.45
C ASP A 158 -1.43 14.35 -0.48
N ASN A 159 -0.69 14.56 0.61
CA ASN A 159 0.72 14.19 0.69
C ASN A 159 0.99 12.86 1.42
N SER A 160 -0.06 12.09 1.76
CA SER A 160 0.08 10.83 2.48
C SER A 160 -0.51 9.65 1.72
N LEU A 161 0.20 8.52 1.79
CA LEU A 161 -0.18 7.27 1.15
C LEU A 161 -0.14 6.14 2.17
N VAL A 162 -1.21 5.36 2.26
CA VAL A 162 -1.29 4.18 3.12
C VAL A 162 -1.07 2.92 2.29
N GLY A 163 -0.03 2.16 2.62
CA GLY A 163 0.21 0.82 2.08
C GLY A 163 -0.18 -0.26 3.09
N ILE A 164 -1.09 -1.16 2.73
CA ILE A 164 -1.47 -2.29 3.60
C ILE A 164 -1.18 -3.62 2.91
N TRP A 165 -0.26 -4.42 3.46
CA TRP A 165 0.02 -5.78 2.96
C TRP A 165 -0.04 -6.80 4.10
N ILE A 166 -1.19 -7.44 4.29
CA ILE A 166 -1.44 -8.33 5.42
C ILE A 166 -2.43 -9.43 5.01
N GLY A 167 -2.41 -10.56 5.72
CA GLY A 167 -3.28 -11.70 5.44
C GLY A 167 -2.54 -13.03 5.29
N VAL A 168 -1.25 -13.03 4.94
CA VAL A 168 -0.53 -14.29 4.67
C VAL A 168 -0.47 -15.21 5.89
N ASN A 169 -0.20 -14.65 7.07
CA ASN A 169 -0.19 -15.43 8.30
C ASN A 169 -1.61 -15.87 8.70
N ASP A 170 -2.62 -15.06 8.42
CA ASP A 170 -4.02 -15.39 8.68
C ASP A 170 -4.41 -16.65 7.93
N MET A 171 -4.17 -16.68 6.61
CA MET A 171 -4.55 -17.82 5.77
C MET A 171 -3.74 -19.08 6.12
N VAL A 172 -2.44 -18.94 6.41
CA VAL A 172 -1.60 -20.06 6.88
C VAL A 172 -2.16 -20.63 8.19
N ARG A 173 -2.61 -19.78 9.11
CA ARG A 173 -3.18 -20.22 10.39
C ARG A 173 -4.60 -20.76 10.26
N MET A 174 -5.36 -20.24 9.30
CA MET A 174 -6.74 -20.63 9.03
C MET A 174 -6.86 -22.09 8.55
N LEU A 175 -5.76 -22.69 8.08
CA LEU A 175 -5.68 -24.14 7.81
C LEU A 175 -5.92 -25.02 9.06
N MET A 176 -5.88 -24.43 10.26
CA MET A 176 -6.17 -25.12 11.52
C MET A 176 -7.60 -24.87 12.03
N PHE A 177 -8.44 -24.15 11.27
CA PHE A 177 -9.79 -23.74 11.67
C PHE A 177 -10.84 -24.60 10.94
N ASN A 178 -11.94 -24.90 11.62
CA ASN A 178 -13.01 -25.72 11.06
C ASN A 178 -13.96 -24.93 10.13
N ASP A 179 -14.20 -23.65 10.44
CA ASP A 179 -15.12 -22.79 9.69
C ASP A 179 -14.37 -21.61 9.06
N ILE A 180 -13.71 -21.91 7.94
CA ILE A 180 -12.90 -20.96 7.18
C ILE A 180 -13.75 -19.81 6.65
N ALA A 181 -14.96 -20.09 6.14
CA ALA A 181 -15.82 -19.07 5.53
C ALA A 181 -16.24 -18.01 6.55
N LYS A 182 -16.79 -18.44 7.70
CA LYS A 182 -17.16 -17.50 8.77
C LYS A 182 -15.94 -16.76 9.32
N THR A 183 -14.79 -17.43 9.42
CA THR A 183 -13.55 -16.79 9.89
C THR A 183 -13.11 -15.68 8.93
N LEU A 184 -13.17 -15.90 7.61
CA LEU A 184 -12.85 -14.88 6.61
C LEU A 184 -13.82 -13.69 6.65
N ASP A 185 -15.10 -13.92 6.92
CA ASP A 185 -16.08 -12.82 7.03
C ASP A 185 -15.74 -11.90 8.23
N VAL A 186 -15.45 -12.49 9.40
CA VAL A 186 -14.99 -11.72 10.58
C VAL A 186 -13.65 -11.01 10.28
N LEU A 187 -12.73 -11.70 9.61
CA LEU A 187 -11.43 -11.17 9.23
C LEU A 187 -11.54 -9.93 8.34
N MET A 188 -12.39 -9.97 7.31
CA MET A 188 -12.56 -8.88 6.35
C MET A 188 -13.30 -7.69 6.96
N ASN A 189 -14.25 -7.94 7.87
CA ASN A 189 -14.87 -6.89 8.65
C ASN A 189 -13.85 -6.16 9.55
N GLU A 190 -12.97 -6.90 10.22
CA GLU A 190 -11.90 -6.29 11.02
C GLU A 190 -10.89 -5.56 10.12
N TYR A 191 -10.47 -6.14 8.98
CA TYR A 191 -9.56 -5.51 8.02
C TYR A 191 -10.08 -4.15 7.55
N PHE A 192 -11.30 -4.12 6.99
CA PHE A 192 -11.86 -2.88 6.47
C PHE A 192 -12.35 -1.93 7.57
N GLY A 193 -12.63 -2.44 8.78
CA GLY A 193 -12.80 -1.62 9.96
C GLY A 193 -11.53 -0.83 10.30
N GLN A 194 -10.35 -1.45 10.20
CA GLN A 194 -9.07 -0.76 10.36
C GLN A 194 -8.81 0.27 9.26
N VAL A 195 -9.14 -0.05 8.00
CA VAL A 195 -9.08 0.93 6.89
C VAL A 195 -10.00 2.12 7.17
N GLN A 196 -11.21 1.88 7.70
CA GLN A 196 -12.15 2.94 8.06
C GLN A 196 -11.61 3.84 9.18
N ILE A 197 -10.92 3.29 10.18
CA ILE A 197 -10.28 4.09 11.25
C ILE A 197 -9.24 5.05 10.66
N LEU A 198 -8.38 4.56 9.77
CA LEU A 198 -7.37 5.37 9.08
C LEU A 198 -8.02 6.45 8.19
N TYR A 199 -9.09 6.11 7.48
CA TYR A 199 -9.84 7.08 6.69
C TYR A 199 -10.50 8.15 7.58
N ASN A 200 -11.09 7.76 8.71
CA ASN A 200 -11.70 8.70 9.66
C ASN A 200 -10.67 9.65 10.29
N ALA A 201 -9.40 9.24 10.38
CA ALA A 201 -8.29 10.12 10.79
C ALA A 201 -7.93 11.19 9.74
N GLY A 202 -8.41 11.05 8.51
CA GLY A 202 -8.18 12.00 7.42
C GLY A 202 -7.28 11.49 6.28
N LEU A 203 -6.83 10.23 6.33
CA LEU A 203 -6.11 9.63 5.21
C LEU A 203 -7.08 9.39 4.04
N ARG A 204 -6.63 9.62 2.80
CA ARG A 204 -7.47 9.47 1.60
C ARG A 204 -6.90 8.56 0.54
N GLN A 205 -5.58 8.41 0.48
CA GLN A 205 -4.93 7.56 -0.51
C GLN A 205 -4.50 6.23 0.11
N PHE A 206 -5.06 5.13 -0.41
CA PHE A 206 -4.84 3.78 0.07
C PHE A 206 -4.45 2.84 -1.07
N ARG A 207 -3.46 1.99 -0.81
CA ARG A 207 -3.04 0.91 -1.68
C ARG A 207 -3.01 -0.36 -0.86
N LEU A 208 -3.96 -1.24 -1.12
CA LEU A 208 -4.06 -2.52 -0.45
C LEU A 208 -3.38 -3.58 -1.33
N LEU A 209 -2.44 -4.34 -0.79
CA LEU A 209 -1.70 -5.35 -1.55
C LEU A 209 -2.39 -6.70 -1.36
N SER A 210 -2.75 -7.36 -2.46
CA SER A 210 -3.39 -8.68 -2.40
C SER A 210 -2.45 -9.70 -1.75
N ALA A 211 -3.02 -10.76 -1.19
CA ALA A 211 -2.20 -11.82 -0.64
C ALA A 211 -1.56 -12.66 -1.76
N PRO A 212 -0.23 -12.87 -1.74
CA PRO A 212 0.42 -13.69 -2.75
C PRO A 212 0.15 -15.17 -2.49
N ARG A 213 0.06 -15.96 -3.58
CA ARG A 213 0.17 -17.41 -3.47
C ARG A 213 1.61 -17.77 -3.16
N LEU A 214 1.84 -18.29 -1.95
CA LEU A 214 3.13 -18.87 -1.60
C LEU A 214 3.26 -20.27 -2.22
N ARG A 215 4.49 -20.67 -2.55
CA ARG A 215 4.78 -22.09 -2.85
C ARG A 215 4.41 -22.95 -1.65
N THR A 216 3.85 -24.10 -1.94
CA THR A 216 3.14 -24.91 -0.95
C THR A 216 4.01 -25.61 0.09
N PRO A 217 5.24 -26.12 -0.19
CA PRO A 217 6.13 -26.60 0.86
C PRO A 217 6.48 -25.51 1.90
N LEU A 218 6.47 -24.25 1.48
CA LEU A 218 6.88 -23.11 2.28
C LEU A 218 5.73 -22.52 3.13
N ALA A 219 4.48 -22.53 2.64
CA ALA A 219 3.30 -22.31 3.49
C ALA A 219 3.18 -23.39 4.58
N LEU A 220 3.57 -24.63 4.24
CA LEU A 220 3.57 -25.78 5.15
C LEU A 220 4.78 -25.77 6.11
N ASP A 221 5.93 -25.21 5.73
CA ASP A 221 7.08 -25.01 6.64
C ASP A 221 6.79 -23.98 7.74
N LEU A 222 5.95 -22.98 7.45
CA LEU A 222 5.50 -21.96 8.40
C LEU A 222 4.48 -22.51 9.41
N THR A 223 4.04 -23.75 9.25
CA THR A 223 3.05 -24.42 10.11
C THR A 223 3.62 -25.71 10.70
N PRO A 224 3.97 -25.72 12.01
CA PRO A 224 4.57 -26.90 12.66
C PRO A 224 3.78 -28.22 12.52
N LYS A 225 2.45 -28.15 12.37
CA LYS A 225 1.57 -29.32 12.14
C LYS A 225 1.76 -29.98 10.77
N PHE A 226 2.30 -29.28 9.78
CA PHE A 226 2.35 -29.74 8.39
C PHE A 226 3.77 -30.05 7.89
N ARG A 227 4.80 -29.85 8.72
CA ARG A 227 6.18 -30.26 8.46
C ARG A 227 6.36 -31.75 8.17
N THR A 228 5.44 -32.59 8.63
CA THR A 228 5.49 -34.06 8.46
C THR A 228 4.55 -34.58 7.37
N SER A 229 3.73 -33.72 6.76
CA SER A 229 2.84 -34.12 5.66
C SER A 229 2.66 -32.96 4.66
N THR A 230 3.49 -32.95 3.63
CA THR A 230 3.21 -32.26 2.36
C THR A 230 2.06 -32.97 1.65
N ASN A 231 0.86 -32.91 2.22
CA ASN A 231 -0.33 -33.49 1.60
C ASN A 231 -0.90 -32.48 0.60
N ALA A 232 -1.04 -32.90 -0.66
CA ALA A 232 -1.62 -32.09 -1.74
C ALA A 232 -2.99 -31.47 -1.37
N THR A 233 -3.74 -32.09 -0.45
CA THR A 233 -4.99 -31.56 0.09
C THR A 233 -4.79 -30.23 0.82
N ASN A 234 -3.78 -30.10 1.69
CA ASN A 234 -3.52 -28.86 2.44
C ASN A 234 -3.02 -27.75 1.51
N CYS A 235 -2.27 -28.14 0.49
CA CYS A 235 -1.81 -27.26 -0.58
C CYS A 235 -2.99 -26.62 -1.32
N ASN A 236 -3.95 -27.44 -1.74
CA ASN A 236 -5.15 -26.99 -2.42
C ASN A 236 -6.03 -26.14 -1.50
N LEU A 237 -6.15 -26.50 -0.23
CA LEU A 237 -6.89 -25.72 0.75
C LEU A 237 -6.29 -24.32 0.94
N PHE A 238 -4.98 -24.20 1.10
CA PHE A 238 -4.32 -22.90 1.21
C PHE A 238 -4.56 -22.02 -0.01
N ILE A 239 -4.45 -22.60 -1.21
CA ILE A 239 -4.78 -21.91 -2.46
C ILE A 239 -6.22 -21.39 -2.46
N GLN A 240 -7.19 -22.22 -2.08
CA GLN A 240 -8.60 -21.82 -2.02
C GLN A 240 -8.84 -20.70 -0.99
N VAL A 241 -8.17 -20.76 0.17
CA VAL A 241 -8.25 -19.71 1.20
C VAL A 241 -7.69 -18.39 0.67
N VAL A 242 -6.56 -18.41 -0.05
CA VAL A 242 -5.96 -17.22 -0.68
C VAL A 242 -6.88 -16.62 -1.73
N GLU A 243 -7.47 -17.46 -2.59
CA GLU A 243 -8.43 -17.02 -3.60
C GLU A 243 -9.67 -16.38 -2.97
N ARG A 244 -10.20 -16.99 -1.91
CA ARG A 244 -11.37 -16.47 -1.20
C ARG A 244 -11.05 -15.17 -0.47
N PHE A 245 -9.91 -15.08 0.20
CA PHE A 245 -9.41 -13.85 0.83
C PHE A 245 -9.33 -12.72 -0.21
N ASN A 246 -8.62 -12.93 -1.32
CA ASN A 246 -8.46 -11.90 -2.36
C ASN A 246 -9.80 -11.50 -3.01
N SER A 247 -10.73 -12.44 -3.18
CA SER A 247 -12.08 -12.15 -3.70
C SER A 247 -12.92 -11.32 -2.72
N LEU A 248 -12.88 -11.65 -1.43
CA LEU A 248 -13.57 -10.86 -0.40
C LEU A 248 -12.96 -9.47 -0.25
N MET A 249 -11.63 -9.35 -0.38
CA MET A 249 -10.95 -8.06 -0.38
C MET A 249 -11.46 -7.14 -1.51
N GLN A 250 -11.69 -7.68 -2.71
CA GLN A 250 -12.31 -6.95 -3.82
C GLN A 250 -13.77 -6.56 -3.53
N TYR A 251 -14.54 -7.48 -2.95
CA TYR A 251 -15.93 -7.20 -2.56
C TYR A 251 -16.01 -6.06 -1.52
N HIS A 252 -15.21 -6.12 -0.47
CA HIS A 252 -15.18 -5.08 0.56
C HIS A 252 -14.59 -3.75 0.06
N LEU A 253 -13.67 -3.77 -0.92
CA LEU A 253 -13.20 -2.55 -1.60
C LEU A 253 -14.37 -1.82 -2.28
N ILE A 254 -15.25 -2.54 -2.97
CA ILE A 254 -16.43 -1.95 -3.62
C ILE A 254 -17.34 -1.30 -2.56
N LEU A 255 -17.65 -2.01 -1.48
CA LEU A 255 -18.46 -1.47 -0.39
C LEU A 255 -17.81 -0.26 0.29
N PHE A 256 -16.48 -0.27 0.45
CA PHE A 256 -15.75 0.83 1.04
C PHE A 256 -15.82 2.09 0.18
N ARG A 257 -15.61 1.98 -1.14
CA ARG A 257 -15.71 3.11 -2.09
C ARG A 257 -17.12 3.69 -2.14
N GLN A 258 -18.16 2.85 -2.04
CA GLN A 258 -19.54 3.32 -1.97
C GLN A 258 -19.82 4.16 -0.72
N ARG A 259 -19.20 3.82 0.41
CA ARG A 259 -19.38 4.54 1.68
C ARG A 259 -18.47 5.76 1.84
N ASN A 260 -17.32 5.77 1.15
CA ASN A 260 -16.28 6.80 1.26
C ASN A 260 -15.87 7.25 -0.15
N PRO A 261 -16.70 8.06 -0.84
CA PRO A 261 -16.51 8.38 -2.26
C PRO A 261 -15.29 9.25 -2.56
N ASP A 262 -14.76 9.96 -1.57
CA ASP A 262 -13.54 10.78 -1.62
C ASP A 262 -12.26 9.97 -1.30
N ALA A 263 -12.36 8.67 -0.99
CA ALA A 263 -11.20 7.82 -0.79
C ALA A 263 -10.64 7.29 -2.12
N ASP A 264 -9.39 7.62 -2.43
CA ASP A 264 -8.62 6.94 -3.48
C ASP A 264 -8.03 5.64 -2.92
N ILE A 265 -8.80 4.57 -3.02
CA ILE A 265 -8.38 3.25 -2.57
C ILE A 265 -8.31 2.27 -3.74
N SER A 266 -7.26 1.48 -3.85
CA SER A 266 -7.14 0.43 -4.87
C SER A 266 -6.40 -0.81 -4.35
N ILE A 267 -6.53 -1.93 -5.09
CA ILE A 267 -5.80 -3.17 -4.82
C ILE A 267 -4.66 -3.34 -5.82
N ILE A 268 -3.44 -3.52 -5.29
CA ILE A 268 -2.28 -3.95 -6.08
C ILE A 268 -2.25 -5.47 -6.07
N ASN A 269 -2.35 -6.07 -7.26
CA ASN A 269 -2.37 -7.52 -7.40
C ASN A 269 -0.95 -8.12 -7.31
N THR A 270 -0.46 -8.33 -6.09
CA THR A 270 0.85 -8.96 -5.85
C THR A 270 0.85 -10.45 -6.17
N GLU A 271 -0.31 -11.12 -6.11
CA GLU A 271 -0.45 -12.53 -6.51
C GLU A 271 0.06 -12.74 -7.94
N ARG A 272 -0.25 -11.82 -8.86
CA ARG A 272 0.23 -11.89 -10.23
C ARG A 272 1.76 -11.80 -10.33
N ILE A 273 2.38 -10.93 -9.51
CA ILE A 273 3.84 -10.75 -9.46
C ILE A 273 4.49 -12.05 -8.99
N PHE A 274 4.02 -12.60 -7.87
CA PHE A 274 4.58 -13.80 -7.26
C PHE A 274 4.36 -15.04 -8.13
N SER A 275 3.14 -15.21 -8.68
CA SER A 275 2.82 -16.32 -9.59
C SER A 275 3.63 -16.26 -10.89
N TRP A 276 3.94 -15.06 -11.40
CA TRP A 276 4.82 -14.91 -12.55
C TRP A 276 6.28 -15.23 -12.19
N ALA A 277 6.80 -14.68 -11.09
CA ALA A 277 8.17 -14.88 -10.64
C ALA A 277 8.50 -16.36 -10.47
N VAL A 278 7.60 -17.09 -9.81
CA VAL A 278 7.71 -18.54 -9.60
C VAL A 278 7.76 -19.33 -10.91
N ARG A 279 7.04 -18.89 -11.95
CA ARG A 279 7.03 -19.56 -13.27
C ARG A 279 8.21 -19.13 -14.16
N ASN A 280 8.93 -18.07 -13.80
CA ASN A 280 9.99 -17.48 -14.61
C ASN A 280 11.24 -17.19 -13.76
N PRO A 281 11.78 -18.18 -13.00
CA PRO A 281 12.86 -17.93 -12.06
C PRO A 281 14.13 -17.36 -12.72
N GLN A 282 14.41 -17.80 -13.94
CA GLN A 282 15.55 -17.35 -14.75
C GLN A 282 15.44 -15.86 -15.14
N ALA A 283 14.22 -15.33 -15.32
CA ALA A 283 14.02 -13.90 -15.58
C ALA A 283 14.41 -13.05 -14.37
N LEU A 284 14.40 -13.63 -13.17
CA LEU A 284 14.89 -13.04 -11.94
C LEU A 284 16.33 -13.47 -11.62
N GLY A 285 17.02 -14.17 -12.51
CA GLY A 285 18.41 -14.61 -12.32
C GLY A 285 18.58 -15.79 -11.36
N ALA A 286 17.50 -16.44 -10.93
CA ALA A 286 17.59 -17.71 -10.23
C ALA A 286 17.67 -18.87 -11.21
N LYS A 287 18.43 -19.91 -10.84
CA LYS A 287 18.58 -21.14 -11.63
C LYS A 287 17.25 -21.85 -11.85
N ASP A 288 16.51 -21.99 -10.76
CA ASP A 288 15.22 -22.65 -10.65
C ASP A 288 14.41 -21.97 -9.54
N ASP A 289 13.24 -22.54 -9.28
CA ASP A 289 12.30 -22.05 -8.28
C ASP A 289 12.34 -22.91 -6.98
N GLU A 290 13.24 -23.88 -6.91
CA GLU A 290 13.48 -24.80 -5.80
C GLU A 290 14.53 -24.25 -4.82
N CYS A 291 15.46 -23.43 -5.32
CA CYS A 291 16.49 -22.73 -4.58
C CYS A 291 15.98 -22.07 -3.27
N ARG A 292 16.72 -22.25 -2.16
CA ARG A 292 16.46 -21.62 -0.86
C ARG A 292 17.75 -21.07 -0.25
N ASN A 293 17.79 -19.76 0.00
CA ASN A 293 18.80 -19.13 0.85
C ASN A 293 18.25 -17.79 1.40
N ARG A 294 19.09 -17.01 2.08
CA ARG A 294 18.71 -15.72 2.68
C ARG A 294 19.41 -14.52 2.02
N ASP A 295 20.07 -14.73 0.89
CA ASP A 295 20.80 -13.63 0.23
C ASP A 295 19.85 -12.67 -0.49
N GLY A 296 18.62 -13.12 -0.80
CA GLY A 296 17.60 -12.33 -1.49
C GLY A 296 17.84 -12.15 -2.98
N VAL A 297 18.91 -12.69 -3.54
CA VAL A 297 19.38 -12.40 -4.90
C VAL A 297 19.39 -13.65 -5.79
N SER A 298 19.79 -14.80 -5.25
CA SER A 298 20.07 -15.98 -6.09
C SER A 298 18.95 -17.03 -6.11
N CYS A 299 17.93 -16.89 -5.27
CA CYS A 299 16.75 -17.77 -5.25
C CYS A 299 15.44 -16.98 -5.38
N VAL A 300 14.54 -17.43 -6.25
CA VAL A 300 13.16 -16.92 -6.30
C VAL A 300 12.31 -17.59 -5.22
N GLY A 301 11.80 -16.80 -4.28
CA GLY A 301 10.86 -17.29 -3.28
C GLY A 301 10.98 -16.57 -1.94
N LEU A 302 10.72 -17.29 -0.84
CA LEU A 302 10.95 -16.79 0.51
C LEU A 302 12.33 -17.22 1.07
N PRO A 303 12.91 -16.40 1.96
CA PRO A 303 12.43 -15.07 2.30
C PRO A 303 12.60 -14.10 1.11
N ALA A 304 11.67 -13.16 0.95
CA ALA A 304 11.36 -12.57 -0.35
C ALA A 304 12.58 -12.14 -1.16
N ASP A 305 12.66 -12.72 -2.36
CA ASP A 305 13.55 -12.30 -3.44
C ASP A 305 13.45 -10.79 -3.65
N GLU A 306 14.61 -10.15 -3.67
CA GLU A 306 14.80 -8.72 -3.79
C GLU A 306 14.16 -8.17 -5.06
N LYS A 307 14.26 -8.87 -6.19
CA LYS A 307 13.67 -8.44 -7.46
C LYS A 307 12.16 -8.55 -7.42
N MET A 308 11.59 -9.58 -6.78
CA MET A 308 10.14 -9.60 -6.54
C MET A 308 9.69 -8.38 -5.74
N LEU A 309 10.46 -7.97 -4.73
CA LEU A 309 10.15 -6.78 -3.93
C LEU A 309 10.34 -5.47 -4.69
N GLN A 310 11.32 -5.37 -5.58
CA GLN A 310 11.44 -4.25 -6.52
C GLN A 310 10.21 -4.15 -7.43
N LEU A 311 9.71 -5.29 -7.92
CA LEU A 311 8.51 -5.31 -8.75
C LEU A 311 7.26 -4.92 -8.00
N THR A 312 7.12 -5.39 -6.77
CA THR A 312 6.07 -4.90 -5.88
C THR A 312 6.18 -3.39 -5.68
N ALA A 313 7.37 -2.86 -5.42
CA ALA A 313 7.58 -1.42 -5.22
C ALA A 313 7.23 -0.59 -6.47
N ARG A 314 7.61 -1.06 -7.66
CA ARG A 314 7.25 -0.40 -8.93
C ARG A 314 5.74 -0.45 -9.21
N SER A 315 5.09 -1.58 -8.94
CA SER A 315 3.64 -1.68 -9.05
C SER A 315 2.90 -0.85 -8.00
N PHE A 316 3.49 -0.68 -6.82
CA PHE A 316 3.00 0.23 -5.79
C PHE A 316 3.06 1.70 -6.22
N GLY A 317 4.15 2.10 -6.89
CA GLY A 317 4.28 3.42 -7.52
C GLY A 317 3.45 3.64 -8.80
N GLY A 318 2.49 2.75 -9.11
CA GLY A 318 1.54 2.95 -10.22
C GLY A 318 1.94 2.34 -11.56
N ILE A 319 3.09 1.65 -11.67
CA ILE A 319 3.46 0.96 -12.91
C ILE A 319 2.75 -0.39 -12.98
N THR A 320 1.80 -0.54 -13.90
CA THR A 320 1.09 -1.81 -14.08
C THR A 320 2.08 -2.95 -14.40
N PHE A 321 1.83 -4.13 -13.81
CA PHE A 321 2.71 -5.29 -14.02
C PHE A 321 2.84 -5.69 -15.50
N THR A 322 1.78 -5.53 -16.30
CA THR A 322 1.85 -5.75 -17.76
C THR A 322 2.85 -4.81 -18.43
N ARG A 323 2.94 -3.54 -17.99
CA ARG A 323 3.92 -2.58 -18.49
C ARG A 323 5.33 -2.94 -18.04
N LEU A 324 5.51 -3.40 -16.80
CA LEU A 324 6.81 -3.91 -16.31
C LEU A 324 7.34 -5.05 -17.20
N LEU A 325 6.49 -6.01 -17.57
CA LEU A 325 6.87 -7.12 -18.46
C LEU A 325 7.36 -6.66 -19.84
N LYS A 326 6.76 -5.60 -20.38
CA LYS A 326 7.14 -5.05 -21.70
C LYS A 326 8.46 -4.28 -21.66
N LEU A 327 8.82 -3.68 -20.54
CA LEU A 327 10.03 -2.88 -20.43
C LEU A 327 11.31 -3.71 -20.57
N LYS A 328 11.25 -5.04 -20.36
CA LYS A 328 12.33 -6.04 -20.47
C LYS A 328 13.63 -5.72 -19.72
N ASP A 329 13.73 -4.54 -19.10
CA ASP A 329 14.85 -4.07 -18.32
C ASP A 329 14.48 -4.13 -16.85
N TRP A 330 14.84 -5.27 -16.25
CA TRP A 330 14.74 -5.55 -14.83
C TRP A 330 16.02 -5.12 -14.10
N SER A 331 16.91 -4.40 -14.80
CA SER A 331 18.19 -3.92 -14.30
C SER A 331 18.16 -2.40 -14.05
N HIS A 332 19.04 -1.96 -13.17
CA HIS A 332 19.13 -0.61 -12.60
C HIS A 332 19.39 0.53 -13.63
N LYS A 333 19.64 0.22 -14.92
CA LYS A 333 20.38 1.11 -15.83
C LYS A 333 19.55 2.18 -16.57
N ARG A 334 18.24 2.00 -16.80
CA ARG A 334 17.49 2.93 -17.68
C ARG A 334 16.98 4.21 -17.00
N TRP A 335 17.15 4.38 -15.68
CA TRP A 335 16.71 5.60 -14.99
C TRP A 335 17.79 6.70 -14.97
N GLN A 336 19.08 6.36 -15.02
CA GLN A 336 20.16 7.35 -15.07
C GLN A 336 20.31 8.04 -16.43
N SER A 337 19.87 7.41 -17.53
CA SER A 337 20.04 7.96 -18.88
C SER A 337 18.95 8.97 -19.29
N ARG A 338 17.96 9.27 -18.45
CA ARG A 338 16.96 10.33 -18.70
C ARG A 338 17.31 11.66 -18.02
N HIS A 339 18.48 11.79 -17.41
CA HIS A 339 18.94 13.02 -16.74
C HIS A 339 20.16 13.68 -17.40
N GLY A 340 20.43 13.36 -18.67
CA GLY A 340 21.44 14.07 -19.45
C GLY A 340 21.25 13.84 -20.94
N GLY A 341 20.61 14.79 -21.62
CA GLY A 341 20.50 14.78 -23.08
C GLY A 341 19.26 15.52 -23.58
N GLU A 342 19.47 16.72 -24.11
CA GLU A 342 18.54 17.39 -25.02
C GLU A 342 18.35 16.52 -26.28
N GLY A 343 17.10 16.32 -26.73
CA GLY A 343 16.81 15.99 -28.12
C GLY A 343 15.90 14.79 -28.42
N SER A 344 14.77 15.13 -29.05
CA SER A 344 13.87 14.38 -29.96
C SER A 344 12.95 13.28 -29.42
N ASP A 345 11.70 13.71 -29.22
CA ASP A 345 10.38 13.12 -29.55
C ASP A 345 10.07 11.62 -29.39
N ASP A 346 8.86 11.48 -28.83
CA ASP A 346 7.94 10.36 -28.66
C ASP A 346 8.12 9.42 -27.44
N ASP A 347 7.04 9.40 -26.64
CA ASP A 347 6.76 8.67 -25.40
C ASP A 347 7.25 9.28 -24.07
N VAL A 348 6.83 10.52 -23.86
CA VAL A 348 6.68 11.15 -22.54
C VAL A 348 5.19 11.14 -22.16
N LEU A 349 4.76 10.14 -21.38
CA LEU A 349 3.51 10.24 -20.61
C LEU A 349 3.88 10.57 -19.17
N ILE A 350 3.99 11.87 -18.92
CA ILE A 350 3.93 12.51 -17.61
C ILE A 350 2.47 12.38 -17.14
N PHE A 351 2.23 11.71 -16.02
CA PHE A 351 1.04 11.94 -15.21
C PHE A 351 1.47 12.86 -14.06
N THR A 352 1.48 14.16 -14.34
CA THR A 352 1.30 15.20 -13.35
C THR A 352 -0.18 15.26 -12.99
N GLU A 353 -0.46 15.59 -11.73
CA GLU A 353 -1.76 15.62 -11.05
C GLU A 353 -2.17 14.30 -10.38
N PHE A 354 -1.75 14.19 -9.11
CA PHE A 354 -2.42 13.45 -8.05
C PHE A 354 -2.44 14.33 -6.81
#